data_AF-A0A7V8R318-F1
#
_entry.id   AF-A0A7V8R318-F1
#
_cell.length_a   1.000
_cell.length_b   1.000
_cell.length_c   1.000
_cell.angle_alpha   90.00
_cell.angle_beta   90.00
_cell.angle_gamma   90.00
#
_symmetry.space_group_name_H-M   'P 1'
#
loop_
_entity.id
_entity.type
_entity.pdbx_description
1 polymer ?
#
loop_
_entity_poly.entity_id
_entity_poly.type
_entity_poly.pdbx_seq_one_letter_code
_entity_poly.pdbx_strand_id
1 'polypeptide(L)'
;MQSVADILKGAFGLVFGLGAAVVGLMFPLGGLYWLWIAIQIGSFWMFVVGMIPPLWPVSCIVGMYSLAFGVPNWVFNWFGH
;
A
#
# COMPACT_ATOMS: atom_id res chain seq x y z
N MET A 1 -5.07 -11.92 40.45
CA MET A 1 -4.09 -12.37 39.44
C MET A 1 -4.73 -12.11 38.09
N GLN A 2 -4.16 -11.24 37.25
CA GLN A 2 -4.62 -11.14 35.85
C GLN A 2 -4.35 -12.48 35.19
N SER A 3 -5.37 -13.08 34.58
CA SER A 3 -5.20 -14.37 33.90
C SER A 3 -4.25 -14.17 32.73
N VAL A 4 -3.36 -15.13 32.46
CA VAL A 4 -2.48 -15.11 31.28
C VAL A 4 -3.30 -14.88 30.00
N ALA A 5 -4.55 -15.32 29.97
CA ALA A 5 -5.50 -15.07 28.88
C ALA A 5 -5.83 -13.57 28.67
N ASP A 6 -5.86 -12.75 29.72
CA ASP A 6 -6.16 -11.32 29.64
C ASP A 6 -4.96 -10.53 29.08
N ILE A 7 -3.74 -10.93 29.47
CA ILE A 7 -2.49 -10.40 28.91
C ILE A 7 -2.41 -10.75 27.41
N LEU A 8 -2.72 -11.99 27.03
CA LEU A 8 -2.72 -12.41 25.64
C LEU A 8 -3.75 -11.65 24.81
N LYS A 9 -4.99 -11.48 25.29
CA LYS A 9 -6.02 -10.69 24.59
C LYS A 9 -5.61 -9.23 24.40
N GLY A 10 -5.00 -8.63 25.42
CA GLY A 10 -4.46 -7.26 25.34
C GLY A 10 -3.33 -7.16 24.30
N ALA A 11 -2.39 -8.10 24.31
CA ALA A 11 -1.29 -8.16 23.35
C ALA A 11 -1.79 -8.38 21.91
N PHE A 12 -2.73 -9.31 21.70
CA PHE A 12 -3.37 -9.51 20.39
C PHE A 12 -4.12 -8.27 19.93
N GLY A 13 -4.92 -7.64 20.80
CA GLY A 13 -5.62 -6.39 20.48
C GLY A 13 -4.67 -5.26 20.08
N LEU A 14 -3.52 -5.16 20.73
CA LEU A 14 -2.49 -4.15 20.44
C LEU A 14 -1.77 -4.46 19.12
N VAL A 15 -1.40 -5.72 18.87
CA VAL A 15 -0.78 -6.14 17.60
C VAL A 15 -1.73 -5.96 16.42
N PHE A 16 -3.00 -6.37 16.55
CA PHE A 16 -3.99 -6.17 15.49
C PHE A 16 -4.37 -4.69 15.34
N GLY A 17 -4.45 -3.93 16.43
CA GLY A 17 -4.75 -2.50 16.40
C GLY A 17 -3.64 -1.69 15.71
N LEU A 18 -2.38 -1.93 16.08
CA LEU A 18 -1.23 -1.32 15.42
C LEU A 18 -1.08 -1.81 13.98
N GLY A 19 -1.27 -3.10 13.73
CA GLY A 19 -1.23 -3.67 12.38
C GLY A 19 -2.28 -3.03 11.47
N ALA A 20 -3.51 -2.86 11.95
CA ALA A 20 -4.57 -2.17 11.21
C ALA A 20 -4.26 -0.69 10.98
N ALA A 21 -3.69 0.01 11.96
CA ALA A 21 -3.28 1.40 11.81
C ALA A 21 -2.16 1.57 10.77
N VAL A 22 -1.16 0.69 10.80
CA VAL A 22 -0.05 0.68 9.83
C VAL A 22 -0.58 0.38 8.43
N VAL A 23 -1.39 -0.67 8.26
CA VAL A 23 -2.00 -1.00 6.95
C VAL A 23 -2.92 0.13 6.47
N GLY A 24 -3.67 0.75 7.38
CA GLY A 24 -4.55 1.88 7.11
C GLY A 24 -3.82 3.13 6.62
N LEU A 25 -2.57 3.36 7.07
CA LEU A 25 -1.69 4.42 6.57
C LEU A 25 -0.95 4.02 5.29
N MET A 26 -0.59 2.75 5.15
CA MET A 26 0.13 2.24 3.98
C MET A 26 -0.73 2.30 2.71
N PHE A 27 -2.04 2.10 2.82
CA PHE A 27 -2.95 2.17 1.67
C PHE A 27 -2.94 3.54 0.96
N PRO A 28 -3.22 4.67 1.65
CA PRO A 28 -3.20 5.98 1.02
C PRO A 28 -1.78 6.39 0.57
N LEU A 29 -0.74 6.05 1.34
CA LEU A 29 0.65 6.35 0.96
C LEU A 29 1.08 5.60 -0.30
N GLY A 30 0.75 4.32 -0.40
CA GLY A 30 1.05 3.50 -1.57
C GLY A 30 0.29 3.98 -2.80
N GLY A 31 -1.00 4.30 -2.65
CA GLY A 31 -1.80 4.83 -3.75
C GLY A 31 -1.31 6.19 -4.24
N LEU A 32 -0.96 7.10 -3.32
CA LEU A 32 -0.37 8.39 -3.65
C LEU A 32 0.96 8.23 -4.40
N TYR A 33 1.84 7.33 -3.94
CA TYR A 33 3.12 7.12 -4.60
C TYR A 33 2.97 6.46 -5.98
N TRP A 34 2.00 5.55 -6.14
CA TRP A 34 1.65 5.02 -7.47
C TRP A 34 1.23 6.13 -8.44
N LEU A 35 0.34 7.03 -8.00
CA LEU A 35 -0.09 8.18 -8.82
C LEU A 35 1.07 9.14 -9.12
N TRP A 36 1.97 9.33 -8.16
CA TRP A 36 3.20 10.10 -8.37
C TRP A 36 4.07 9.49 -9.48
N ILE A 37 4.32 8.18 -9.45
CA ILE A 37 5.07 7.49 -10.49
C ILE A 37 4.35 7.60 -11.85
N ALA A 38 3.02 7.46 -11.87
CA ALA A 38 2.24 7.61 -13.10
C ALA A 38 2.46 8.97 -13.77
N ILE A 39 2.57 10.04 -12.98
CA ILE A 39 2.90 11.39 -13.47
C ILE A 39 4.34 11.46 -13.99
N GLN A 40 5.30 10.88 -13.27
CA GLN A 40 6.73 10.88 -13.65
C GLN A 40 6.98 10.11 -14.96
N ILE A 41 6.30 8.98 -15.14
CA ILE A 41 6.39 8.17 -16.36
C ILE A 41 5.57 8.83 -17.50
N GLY A 42 4.66 9.73 -17.19
CA GLY A 42 3.73 10.31 -18.18
C GLY A 42 2.67 9.30 -18.67
N SER A 43 2.39 8.26 -17.87
CA SER A 43 1.48 7.18 -18.27
C SER A 43 0.05 7.45 -17.81
N PHE A 44 -0.80 7.87 -18.75
CA PHE A 44 -2.22 8.11 -18.48
C PHE A 44 -2.95 6.86 -17.97
N TRP A 45 -2.64 5.68 -18.53
CA TRP A 45 -3.26 4.42 -18.10
C TRP A 45 -2.88 4.02 -16.68
N MET A 46 -1.62 4.25 -16.28
CA MET A 46 -1.18 4.02 -14.91
C MET A 46 -1.95 4.91 -13.92
N PHE A 47 -2.20 6.17 -14.30
CA PHE A 47 -2.97 7.11 -13.49
C PHE A 47 -4.42 6.65 -13.31
N VAL A 48 -5.09 6.23 -14.39
CA VAL A 48 -6.47 5.70 -14.34
C VAL A 48 -6.58 4.47 -13.43
N VAL A 49 -5.63 3.54 -13.52
CA VAL A 49 -5.57 2.37 -12.62
C VAL A 49 -5.46 2.80 -11.15
N GLY A 50 -4.73 3.86 -10.87
CA GLY A 50 -4.60 4.43 -9.52
C GLY A 50 -5.85 5.16 -9.02
N MET A 51 -6.81 5.50 -9.89
CA MET A 51 -8.05 6.22 -9.51
C MET A 51 -9.25 5.30 -9.30
N ILE A 52 -9.20 4.05 -9.78
CA ILE A 52 -10.33 3.11 -9.72
C ILE A 52 -10.27 2.33 -8.39
N PRO A 53 -11.26 2.48 -7.46
CA PRO A 53 -11.18 1.88 -6.14
C PRO A 53 -11.02 0.35 -6.13
N PRO A 54 -11.68 -0.43 -7.02
CA PRO A 54 -11.42 -1.87 -7.13
C PRO A 54 -9.96 -2.25 -7.44
N LEU A 55 -9.19 -1.36 -8.07
CA LEU A 55 -7.79 -1.60 -8.44
C LEU A 55 -6.80 -1.06 -7.39
N TRP A 56 -7.28 -0.30 -6.40
CA TRP A 56 -6.45 0.25 -5.33
C TRP A 56 -5.64 -0.77 -4.56
N PRO A 57 -6.12 -1.98 -4.21
CA PRO A 57 -5.29 -2.96 -3.54
C PRO A 57 -3.99 -3.25 -4.31
N VAL A 58 -4.07 -3.33 -5.64
CA VAL A 58 -2.90 -3.59 -6.48
C VAL A 58 -2.02 -2.33 -6.57
N SER A 59 -2.60 -1.17 -6.89
CA SER A 59 -1.83 0.07 -7.05
C SER A 59 -1.19 0.52 -5.74
N CYS A 60 -1.86 0.37 -4.60
CA CYS A 60 -1.34 0.69 -3.28
C CYS A 60 -0.20 -0.26 -2.87
N ILE A 61 -0.34 -1.58 -3.12
CA ILE A 61 0.74 -2.54 -2.82
C ILE A 61 1.97 -2.23 -3.68
N VAL A 62 1.79 -2.04 -4.98
CA VAL A 62 2.92 -1.79 -5.88
C VAL A 62 3.52 -0.41 -5.64
N GLY A 63 2.71 0.61 -5.36
CA GLY A 63 3.21 1.94 -5.00
C GLY A 63 3.98 1.91 -3.69
N MET A 64 3.51 1.17 -2.68
CA MET A 64 4.25 0.98 -1.42
C MET A 64 5.56 0.21 -1.64
N TYR A 65 5.53 -0.86 -2.43
CA TYR A 65 6.75 -1.57 -2.82
C TYR A 65 7.73 -0.64 -3.54
N SER A 66 7.22 0.19 -4.45
CA SER A 66 8.03 1.12 -5.23
C SER A 66 8.66 2.21 -4.37
N LEU A 67 7.96 2.63 -3.31
CA LEU A 67 8.48 3.60 -2.33
C LEU A 67 9.66 3.02 -1.54
N ALA A 68 9.61 1.73 -1.20
CA ALA A 68 10.63 1.07 -0.39
C ALA A 68 11.81 0.52 -1.20
N PHE A 69 11.56 0.02 -2.42
CA PHE A 69 12.54 -0.76 -3.21
C PHE A 69 12.78 -0.21 -4.62
N GLY A 70 12.09 0.86 -5.01
CA GLY A 70 12.11 1.38 -6.37
C GLY A 70 11.08 0.71 -7.28
N VAL A 71 10.81 1.36 -8.42
CA VAL A 71 9.75 0.95 -9.34
C VAL A 71 10.12 -0.36 -10.06
N PRO A 72 9.27 -1.40 -10.03
CA PRO A 72 9.55 -2.67 -10.70
C PRO A 72 9.68 -2.51 -12.22
N ASN A 73 10.59 -3.26 -12.84
CA ASN A 73 10.80 -3.24 -14.30
C ASN A 73 9.51 -3.57 -15.10
N TRP A 74 8.64 -4.44 -14.58
CA TRP A 74 7.39 -4.76 -15.26
C TRP A 74 6.44 -3.55 -15.33
N VAL A 75 6.48 -2.63 -14.36
CA VAL A 75 5.68 -1.41 -14.39
C VAL A 75 6.13 -0.54 -15.57
N PHE A 76 7.44 -0.40 -15.77
CA PHE A 76 7.98 0.29 -16.93
C PHE A 76 7.67 -0.42 -18.24
N ASN A 77 7.68 -1.76 -18.30
CA ASN A 77 7.35 -2.48 -19.52
C ASN A 77 5.87 -2.35 -19.93
N TRP A 78 4.96 -2.14 -18.97
CA TRP A 78 3.52 -2.03 -19.21
C TRP A 78 3.06 -0.57 -19.38
N PHE A 79 3.68 0.35 -18.65
CA PHE A 79 3.23 1.74 -18.54
C PHE A 79 4.28 2.75 -19.03
N GLY A 80 5.54 2.35 -19.17
CA GLY A 80 6.59 3.16 -19.78
C GLY A 80 6.40 3.18 -21.29
N HIS A 81 6.14 4.38 -21.80
CA HIS A 81 6.11 4.68 -23.23
C HIS A 81 7.48 5.22 -23.67
#